data_AF-N9PW96-F1
#
_entry.id   AF-N9PW96-F1
#
_cell.length_a   1.000
_cell.length_b   1.000
_cell.length_c   1.000
_cell.angle_alpha   90.00
_cell.angle_beta   90.00
_cell.angle_gamma   90.00
#
_symmetry.space_group_name_H-M   'P 1'
#
loop_
_entity.id
_entity.type
_entity.pdbx_description
1 polymer ?
#
loop_
_entity_poly.entity_id
_entity_poly.type
_entity_poly.pdbx_seq_one_letter_code
_entity_poly.pdbx_strand_id
1 'polypeptide(L)'
;ENVITRTTEDGIKIELLKDAKFDSITTGNTVLNNNGLVIKGGPSITINGVDAGGKKITNVADGVDAKDAVNKGQLDKQINDVKDQIGKEIGDLSDNAVKYDKDKDGNVDKNSVTLGGGDKGTNLKNVADGKVEQGSKDAVNGGQLWDVKQNVDKNTNDIQNIQNNINNINNGKSGLVQQQDPKGEITVGKDTGGNSINMAGKDGDRVIKGVDNGTIAKDSKEAVNGGQIHNISDSIKNSIGGNTTIDPKDGTIKTNNIGGTGKDNIHDAIGTLNQSNQELGNRITNLGDQLQQAFYDTNQRIDSVEKKANAGIAAAMALEAAPFVAGKYTYAAGAAYHGGENAVGVTLRKTSDNGRWSITGGVAAASQGEPSVRIGVSGVIN
;
A
#
# COMPACT_ATOMS: atom_id res chain seq x y z
N GLU A 1 -15.64 119.26 95.88
CA GLU A 1 -14.52 119.35 96.84
C GLU A 1 -14.43 118.05 97.61
N ASN A 2 -13.22 117.53 97.86
CA ASN A 2 -13.00 116.24 98.54
C ASN A 2 -12.50 116.39 99.98
N VAL A 3 -12.29 117.62 100.44
CA VAL A 3 -11.76 117.93 101.76
C VAL A 3 -12.83 118.72 102.52
N ILE A 4 -13.20 118.25 103.70
CA ILE A 4 -13.97 119.01 104.68
C ILE A 4 -12.98 119.64 105.67
N THR A 5 -13.06 120.95 105.85
CA THR A 5 -12.39 121.64 106.95
C THR A 5 -13.43 122.01 108.02
N ARG A 6 -13.17 121.65 109.28
CA ARG A 6 -14.01 122.00 110.43
C ARG A 6 -13.14 122.68 111.48
N THR A 7 -13.57 123.82 112.01
CA THR A 7 -12.89 124.43 113.16
C THR A 7 -13.32 123.70 114.44
N THR A 8 -12.35 123.28 115.24
CA THR A 8 -12.52 122.63 116.56
C THR A 8 -11.82 123.46 117.65
N GLU A 9 -12.06 123.18 118.93
CA GLU A 9 -11.43 123.89 120.06
C GLU A 9 -9.88 123.90 120.00
N ASP A 10 -9.26 122.85 119.44
CA ASP A 10 -7.79 122.70 119.34
C ASP A 10 -7.20 123.06 117.95
N GLY A 11 -8.00 123.62 117.02
CA GLY A 11 -7.53 124.00 115.67
C GLY A 11 -8.45 123.55 114.53
N ILE A 12 -7.94 123.54 113.30
CA ILE A 12 -8.69 123.09 112.12
C ILE A 12 -8.54 121.58 111.95
N LYS A 13 -9.66 120.86 112.00
CA LYS A 13 -9.73 119.46 111.59
C LYS A 13 -9.92 119.40 110.08
N ILE A 14 -8.96 118.78 109.40
CA ILE A 14 -9.03 118.52 107.96
C ILE A 14 -9.37 117.05 107.77
N GLU A 15 -10.47 116.77 107.10
CA GLU A 15 -10.94 115.42 106.82
C GLU A 15 -11.16 115.25 105.33
N LEU A 16 -10.88 114.06 104.81
CA LEU A 16 -11.35 113.69 103.49
C LEU A 16 -12.84 113.32 103.58
N LEU A 17 -13.58 113.62 102.52
CA LEU A 17 -14.89 113.02 102.33
C LEU A 17 -14.76 111.50 102.32
N LYS A 18 -15.73 110.83 102.95
CA LYS A 18 -15.86 109.37 102.87
C LYS A 18 -16.01 108.92 101.40
N ASP A 19 -16.74 109.70 100.62
CA ASP A 19 -16.91 109.53 99.17
C ASP A 19 -16.24 110.70 98.43
N ALA A 20 -14.96 110.55 98.09
CA ALA A 20 -14.21 111.53 97.30
C ALA A 20 -14.35 111.27 95.79
N LYS A 21 -14.48 112.33 94.98
CA LYS A 21 -14.56 112.26 93.51
C LYS A 21 -13.25 112.70 92.86
N PHE A 22 -12.64 111.85 92.06
CA PHE A 22 -11.38 112.15 91.37
C PHE A 22 -11.54 112.04 89.85
N ASP A 23 -10.93 112.97 89.11
CA ASP A 23 -10.83 112.87 87.64
C ASP A 23 -9.83 111.78 87.21
N SER A 24 -8.77 111.59 88.02
CA SER A 24 -7.75 110.55 87.85
C SER A 24 -7.13 110.21 89.20
N ILE A 25 -6.81 108.93 89.39
CA ILE A 25 -6.01 108.42 90.51
C ILE A 25 -4.76 107.77 89.94
N THR A 26 -3.58 108.25 90.34
CA THR A 26 -2.29 107.70 89.91
C THR A 26 -1.55 107.12 91.11
N THR A 27 -1.22 105.83 91.06
CA THR A 27 -0.46 105.12 92.11
C THR A 27 0.73 104.38 91.49
N GLY A 28 1.90 105.03 91.53
CA GLY A 28 3.09 104.54 90.83
C GLY A 28 2.88 104.50 89.32
N ASN A 29 2.98 103.31 88.71
CA ASN A 29 2.77 103.10 87.27
C ASN A 29 1.30 102.89 86.88
N THR A 30 0.38 102.85 87.85
CA THR A 30 -1.05 102.61 87.62
C THR A 30 -1.81 103.92 87.55
N VAL A 31 -2.68 104.06 86.55
CA VAL A 31 -3.59 105.19 86.37
C VAL A 31 -5.02 104.66 86.25
N LEU A 32 -5.93 105.17 87.07
CA LEU A 32 -7.38 104.96 86.96
C LEU A 32 -8.06 106.29 86.65
N ASN A 33 -8.74 106.39 85.51
CA ASN A 33 -9.46 107.59 85.09
C ASN A 33 -10.68 107.23 84.23
N ASN A 34 -11.29 108.23 83.57
CA ASN A 34 -12.49 108.04 82.73
C ASN A 34 -12.28 107.08 81.54
N ASN A 35 -11.03 106.82 81.13
CA ASN A 35 -10.73 105.86 80.07
C ASN A 35 -10.56 104.42 80.58
N GLY A 36 -10.47 104.22 81.90
CA GLY A 36 -10.29 102.92 82.57
C GLY A 36 -9.02 102.84 83.43
N LEU A 37 -8.49 101.63 83.59
CA LEU A 37 -7.29 101.28 84.34
C LEU A 37 -6.11 101.00 83.39
N VAL A 38 -4.99 101.67 83.58
CA VAL A 38 -3.77 101.47 82.79
C VAL A 38 -2.57 101.25 83.71
N ILE A 39 -1.79 100.20 83.48
CA ILE A 39 -0.48 100.00 84.14
C ILE A 39 0.61 100.25 83.10
N LYS A 40 1.42 101.29 83.27
CA LYS A 40 2.51 101.63 82.33
C LYS A 40 3.51 100.47 82.23
N GLY A 41 3.67 99.92 81.03
CA GLY A 41 4.53 98.75 80.76
C GLY A 41 3.89 97.39 81.13
N GLY A 42 2.61 97.37 81.52
CA GLY A 42 1.87 96.18 81.92
C GLY A 42 0.47 96.12 81.27
N PRO A 43 -0.43 95.29 81.82
CA PRO A 43 -1.81 95.18 81.32
C PRO A 43 -2.63 96.46 81.50
N SER A 44 -3.69 96.61 80.69
CA SER A 44 -4.69 97.67 80.84
C SER A 44 -6.10 97.18 80.56
N ILE A 45 -7.09 97.82 81.20
CA ILE A 45 -8.52 97.61 81.01
C ILE A 45 -9.14 98.97 80.74
N THR A 46 -9.51 99.24 79.49
CA THR A 46 -10.03 100.53 79.06
C THR A 46 -11.39 100.39 78.39
N ILE A 47 -12.02 101.51 78.05
CA ILE A 47 -13.24 101.54 77.23
C ILE A 47 -13.09 100.85 75.86
N ASN A 48 -11.86 100.65 75.39
CA ASN A 48 -11.57 99.96 74.13
C ASN A 48 -11.32 98.45 74.30
N GLY A 49 -11.37 97.93 75.53
CA GLY A 49 -11.15 96.52 75.84
C GLY A 49 -9.96 96.26 76.76
N VAL A 50 -9.50 95.01 76.76
CA VAL A 50 -8.43 94.52 77.62
C VAL A 50 -7.16 94.29 76.79
N ASP A 51 -6.05 94.85 77.23
CA ASP A 51 -4.72 94.56 76.68
C ASP A 51 -3.87 93.86 77.76
N ALA A 52 -3.38 92.67 77.46
CA ALA A 52 -2.53 91.90 78.36
C ALA A 52 -1.06 92.40 78.41
N GLY A 53 -0.67 93.36 77.57
CA GLY A 53 0.67 93.95 77.56
C GLY A 53 1.77 92.92 77.24
N GLY A 54 1.47 91.98 76.32
CA GLY A 54 2.35 90.88 75.93
C GLY A 54 2.63 89.84 77.02
N LYS A 55 1.84 89.83 78.10
CA LYS A 55 1.95 88.83 79.18
C LYS A 55 0.99 87.67 78.92
N LYS A 56 1.30 86.50 79.50
CA LYS A 56 0.37 85.37 79.52
C LYS A 56 -0.84 85.73 80.38
N ILE A 57 -2.04 85.40 79.90
CA ILE A 57 -3.25 85.37 80.72
C ILE A 57 -3.35 83.95 81.27
N THR A 58 -3.09 83.77 82.55
CA THR A 58 -3.13 82.45 83.21
C THR A 58 -4.47 82.22 83.91
N ASN A 59 -4.80 80.96 84.19
CA ASN A 59 -6.04 80.56 84.86
C ASN A 59 -7.32 80.91 84.07
N VAL A 60 -7.23 80.90 82.73
CA VAL A 60 -8.40 80.98 81.86
C VAL A 60 -9.09 79.60 81.89
N ALA A 61 -10.30 79.54 82.43
CA ALA A 61 -11.13 78.34 82.39
C ALA A 61 -11.44 77.93 80.94
N ASP A 62 -11.90 76.71 80.72
CA ASP A 62 -12.35 76.30 79.39
C ASP A 62 -13.50 77.20 78.94
N GLY A 63 -13.36 77.79 77.75
CA GLY A 63 -14.44 78.54 77.12
C GLY A 63 -15.58 77.60 76.73
N VAL A 64 -16.81 77.99 77.03
CA VAL A 64 -18.03 77.22 76.73
C VAL A 64 -18.83 77.93 75.65
N ASP A 65 -18.95 79.25 75.75
CA ASP A 65 -19.68 80.07 74.79
C ASP A 65 -18.78 80.46 73.62
N ALA A 66 -19.39 80.72 72.46
CA ALA A 66 -18.68 81.05 71.23
C ALA A 66 -17.79 82.32 71.30
N LYS A 67 -17.95 83.14 72.34
CA LYS A 67 -17.19 84.38 72.57
C LYS A 67 -16.23 84.30 73.75
N ASP A 68 -16.15 83.15 74.41
CA ASP A 68 -15.18 82.94 75.49
C ASP A 68 -13.77 82.87 74.94
N ALA A 69 -12.79 83.29 75.76
CA ALA A 69 -11.40 83.04 75.44
C ALA A 69 -11.09 81.55 75.61
N VAL A 70 -10.48 80.95 74.60
CA VAL A 70 -10.02 79.55 74.68
C VAL A 70 -8.64 79.49 75.32
N ASN A 71 -8.43 78.49 76.18
CA ASN A 71 -7.10 78.21 76.71
C ASN A 71 -6.33 77.22 75.81
N LYS A 72 -5.02 77.08 76.04
CA LYS A 72 -4.16 76.19 75.25
C LYS A 72 -4.61 74.72 75.31
N GLY A 73 -5.17 74.27 76.43
CA GLY A 73 -5.64 72.89 76.60
C GLY A 73 -6.77 72.53 75.63
N GLN A 74 -7.72 73.45 75.42
CA GLN A 74 -8.80 73.27 74.43
C GLN A 74 -8.26 73.19 73.00
N LEU A 75 -7.30 74.05 72.64
CA LEU A 75 -6.68 74.04 71.31
C LEU A 75 -5.86 72.75 71.08
N ASP A 76 -5.02 72.35 72.04
CA ASP A 76 -4.22 71.13 71.95
C ASP A 76 -5.13 69.90 71.78
N LYS A 77 -6.23 69.83 72.53
CA LYS A 77 -7.21 68.75 72.41
C LYS A 77 -7.78 68.66 70.99
N GLN A 78 -8.26 69.78 70.44
CA GLN A 78 -8.81 69.81 69.09
C GLN A 78 -7.77 69.44 68.02
N ILE A 79 -6.54 69.91 68.15
CA ILE A 79 -5.45 69.56 67.23
C ILE A 79 -5.13 68.06 67.30
N ASN A 80 -5.09 67.49 68.50
CA ASN A 80 -4.84 66.06 68.68
C ASN A 80 -5.99 65.21 68.14
N ASP A 81 -7.25 65.59 68.41
CA ASP A 81 -8.43 64.90 67.88
C ASP A 81 -8.41 64.85 66.34
N VAL A 82 -8.08 65.98 65.69
CA VAL A 82 -7.92 66.05 64.22
C VAL A 82 -6.75 65.20 63.72
N LYS A 83 -5.60 65.27 64.40
CA LYS A 83 -4.42 64.46 64.04
C LYS A 83 -4.72 62.97 64.13
N ASP A 84 -5.45 62.54 65.15
CA ASP A 84 -5.84 61.15 65.36
C ASP A 84 -6.85 60.70 64.30
N GLN A 85 -7.83 61.54 63.96
CA GLN A 85 -8.76 61.26 62.86
C GLN A 85 -8.01 61.08 61.52
N ILE A 86 -7.13 62.01 61.18
CA ILE A 86 -6.32 61.94 59.94
C ILE A 86 -5.42 60.71 59.94
N GLY A 87 -4.77 60.40 61.07
CA GLY A 87 -3.91 59.22 61.21
C GLY A 87 -4.69 57.93 60.97
N LYS A 88 -5.93 57.86 61.47
CA LYS A 88 -6.83 56.72 61.25
C LYS A 88 -7.25 56.61 59.78
N GLU A 89 -7.70 57.71 59.16
CA GLU A 89 -8.11 57.72 57.74
C GLU A 89 -6.96 57.32 56.81
N ILE A 90 -5.72 57.77 57.08
CA ILE A 90 -4.53 57.37 56.32
C ILE A 90 -4.19 55.88 56.54
N GLY A 91 -4.32 55.38 57.78
CA GLY A 91 -4.12 53.97 58.09
C GLY A 91 -5.10 53.08 57.33
N ASP A 92 -6.38 53.42 57.38
CA ASP A 92 -7.44 52.71 56.67
C ASP A 92 -7.19 52.69 55.16
N LEU A 93 -6.78 53.82 54.56
CA LEU A 93 -6.40 53.87 53.15
C LEU A 93 -5.18 52.99 52.84
N SER A 94 -4.15 53.04 53.69
CA SER A 94 -2.93 52.25 53.53
C SER A 94 -3.19 50.75 53.56
N ASP A 95 -4.12 50.29 54.39
CA ASP A 95 -4.44 48.87 54.54
C ASP A 95 -5.28 48.32 53.37
N ASN A 96 -6.06 49.18 52.70
CA ASN A 96 -6.92 48.80 51.59
C ASN A 96 -6.30 49.03 50.20
N ALA A 97 -5.20 49.79 50.11
CA ALA A 97 -4.55 50.12 48.83
C ALA A 97 -3.64 49.00 48.32
N VAL A 98 -3.67 48.75 47.01
CA VAL A 98 -2.61 48.01 46.32
C VAL A 98 -1.39 48.90 46.21
N LYS A 99 -0.25 48.43 46.70
CA LYS A 99 1.00 49.20 46.79
C LYS A 99 2.11 48.51 46.00
N TYR A 100 3.03 49.31 45.51
CA TYR A 100 4.31 48.83 45.01
C TYR A 100 5.14 48.21 46.13
N ASP A 101 5.98 47.26 45.77
CA ASP A 101 6.88 46.62 46.72
C ASP A 101 7.99 47.59 47.17
N LYS A 102 8.73 47.20 48.22
CA LYS A 102 9.92 47.91 48.65
C LYS A 102 11.18 47.20 48.16
N ASP A 103 12.19 47.98 47.79
CA ASP A 103 13.53 47.47 47.54
C ASP A 103 14.23 47.06 48.85
N LYS A 104 15.47 46.56 48.72
CA LYS A 104 16.28 46.07 49.84
C LYS A 104 16.66 47.18 50.83
N ASP A 105 16.65 48.42 50.36
CA ASP A 105 17.01 49.61 51.13
C ASP A 105 15.76 50.27 51.75
N GLY A 106 14.57 49.72 51.48
CA GLY A 106 13.29 50.19 52.01
C GLY A 106 12.59 51.26 51.18
N ASN A 107 13.12 51.61 49.99
CA ASN A 107 12.47 52.55 49.07
C ASN A 107 11.39 51.86 48.23
N VAL A 108 10.48 52.64 47.64
CA VAL A 108 9.42 52.11 46.78
C VAL A 108 9.98 51.65 45.43
N ASP A 109 9.81 50.37 45.10
CA ASP A 109 10.17 49.77 43.81
C ASP A 109 8.93 49.64 42.91
N LYS A 110 8.89 50.43 41.84
CA LYS A 110 7.76 50.45 40.90
C LYS A 110 7.78 49.32 39.87
N ASN A 111 8.74 48.41 39.95
CA ASN A 111 8.85 47.28 39.02
C ASN A 111 8.03 46.06 39.46
N SER A 112 7.55 46.02 40.71
CA SER A 112 6.74 44.91 41.19
C SER A 112 5.63 45.34 42.15
N VAL A 113 4.61 44.50 42.19
CA VAL A 113 3.48 44.57 43.12
C VAL A 113 3.24 43.15 43.61
N THR A 114 3.43 42.92 44.90
CA THR A 114 3.08 41.67 45.55
C THR A 114 1.69 41.78 46.17
N LEU A 115 0.72 41.05 45.63
CA LEU A 115 -0.65 41.09 46.13
C LEU A 115 -0.77 40.34 47.47
N GLY A 116 -1.31 41.00 48.50
CA GLY A 116 -1.31 40.55 49.89
C GLY A 116 -2.23 39.37 50.26
N GLY A 117 -2.65 38.55 49.30
CA GLY A 117 -3.59 37.43 49.52
C GLY A 117 -3.00 36.17 50.17
N GLY A 118 -1.72 36.21 50.57
CA GLY A 118 -1.00 35.05 51.11
C GLY A 118 -0.95 33.87 50.14
N ASP A 119 -0.98 32.65 50.66
CA ASP A 119 -0.79 31.41 49.89
C ASP A 119 -1.89 31.15 48.84
N LYS A 120 -3.08 31.74 49.03
CA LYS A 120 -4.20 31.61 48.08
C LYS A 120 -4.09 32.59 46.91
N GLY A 121 -3.20 33.57 47.00
CA GLY A 121 -3.10 34.67 46.04
C GLY A 121 -4.29 35.64 46.10
N THR A 122 -4.31 36.61 45.19
CA THR A 122 -5.38 37.61 45.04
C THR A 122 -5.93 37.56 43.62
N ASN A 123 -7.26 37.48 43.50
CA ASN A 123 -7.91 37.53 42.20
C ASN A 123 -8.01 38.97 41.69
N LEU A 124 -7.39 39.28 40.56
CA LEU A 124 -7.60 40.52 39.84
C LEU A 124 -8.69 40.31 38.78
N LYS A 125 -9.86 40.91 39.01
CA LYS A 125 -11.05 40.74 38.16
C LYS A 125 -11.34 42.02 37.37
N ASN A 126 -12.23 41.92 36.39
CA ASN A 126 -12.57 43.03 35.47
C ASN A 126 -11.34 43.54 34.69
N VAL A 127 -10.40 42.64 34.39
CA VAL A 127 -9.28 42.91 33.50
C VAL A 127 -9.81 42.84 32.07
N ALA A 128 -9.82 43.99 31.39
CA ALA A 128 -10.18 44.06 29.97
C ALA A 128 -9.24 43.19 29.12
N ASP A 129 -9.68 42.79 27.93
CA ASP A 129 -8.85 42.01 27.01
C ASP A 129 -7.57 42.78 26.68
N GLY A 130 -6.42 42.20 27.04
CA GLY A 130 -5.12 42.76 26.70
C GLY A 130 -4.83 42.57 25.21
N LYS A 131 -4.09 43.48 24.59
CA LYS A 131 -3.72 43.32 23.18
C LYS A 131 -2.79 42.10 23.01
N VAL A 132 -3.20 41.11 22.23
CA VAL A 132 -2.40 39.89 21.97
C VAL A 132 -1.54 40.09 20.72
N GLU A 133 -0.36 40.66 20.91
CA GLU A 133 0.64 40.84 19.86
C GLU A 133 2.07 40.73 20.41
N GLN A 134 3.05 40.55 19.52
CA GLN A 134 4.45 40.44 19.92
C GLN A 134 4.90 41.71 20.65
N GLY A 135 5.38 41.54 21.88
CA GLY A 135 5.92 42.63 22.70
C GLY A 135 4.91 43.35 23.61
N SER A 136 3.62 43.00 23.54
CA SER A 136 2.58 43.56 24.41
C SER A 136 2.93 43.44 25.90
N LYS A 137 2.53 44.45 26.67
CA LYS A 137 2.66 44.53 28.13
C LYS A 137 1.31 44.54 28.84
N ASP A 138 0.23 44.37 28.09
CA ASP A 138 -1.11 44.30 28.65
C ASP A 138 -1.30 42.97 29.39
N ALA A 139 -2.03 43.02 30.50
CA ALA A 139 -2.47 41.80 31.16
C ALA A 139 -3.51 41.08 30.28
N VAL A 140 -3.40 39.77 30.16
CA VAL A 140 -4.42 38.94 29.51
C VAL A 140 -5.37 38.37 30.55
N ASN A 141 -6.64 38.20 30.19
CA ASN A 141 -7.64 37.63 31.08
C ASN A 141 -7.99 36.17 30.74
N GLY A 142 -8.85 35.57 31.57
CA GLY A 142 -9.25 34.18 31.42
C GLY A 142 -10.01 33.87 30.12
N GLY A 143 -10.73 34.83 29.52
CA GLY A 143 -11.42 34.63 28.25
C GLY A 143 -10.44 34.41 27.11
N GLN A 144 -9.39 35.25 27.03
CA GLN A 144 -8.35 35.13 26.02
C GLN A 144 -7.56 33.82 26.14
N LEU A 145 -7.24 33.39 27.37
CA LEU A 145 -6.58 32.11 27.60
C LEU A 145 -7.52 30.92 27.30
N TRP A 146 -8.82 31.08 27.54
CA TRP A 146 -9.82 30.06 27.23
C TRP A 146 -9.93 29.83 25.72
N ASP A 147 -9.91 30.87 24.90
CA ASP A 147 -9.90 30.72 23.43
C ASP A 147 -8.68 29.93 22.94
N VAL A 148 -7.50 30.20 23.51
CA VAL A 148 -6.29 29.40 23.23
C VAL A 148 -6.49 27.95 23.66
N LYS A 149 -7.07 27.71 24.84
CA LYS A 149 -7.37 26.36 25.31
C LYS A 149 -8.34 25.62 24.39
N GLN A 150 -9.38 26.26 23.86
CA GLN A 150 -10.30 25.65 22.90
C GLN A 150 -9.58 25.20 21.62
N ASN A 151 -8.64 26.01 21.13
CA ASN A 151 -7.80 25.63 19.98
C ASN A 151 -6.88 24.44 20.31
N VAL A 152 -6.31 24.42 21.52
CA VAL A 152 -5.49 23.28 21.98
C VAL A 152 -6.32 22.01 22.08
N ASP A 153 -7.52 22.08 22.66
CA ASP A 153 -8.44 20.93 22.79
C ASP A 153 -8.85 20.40 21.40
N LYS A 154 -9.13 21.30 20.44
CA LYS A 154 -9.38 20.93 19.05
C LYS A 154 -8.18 20.18 18.44
N ASN A 155 -6.97 20.73 18.59
CA ASN A 155 -5.75 20.09 18.09
C ASN A 155 -5.55 18.71 18.74
N THR A 156 -5.83 18.56 20.04
CA THR A 156 -5.76 17.28 20.73
C THR A 156 -6.72 16.25 20.11
N ASN A 157 -7.96 16.64 19.84
CA ASN A 157 -8.96 15.76 19.22
C ASN A 157 -8.58 15.39 17.78
N ASP A 158 -8.09 16.35 16.99
CA ASP A 158 -7.62 16.11 15.62
C ASP A 158 -6.45 15.11 15.59
N ILE A 159 -5.51 15.23 16.54
CA ILE A 159 -4.40 14.27 16.69
C ILE A 159 -4.90 12.87 17.04
N GLN A 160 -5.86 12.74 17.96
CA GLN A 160 -6.46 11.44 18.30
C GLN A 160 -7.17 10.81 17.09
N ASN A 161 -7.89 11.61 16.30
CA ASN A 161 -8.54 11.13 15.07
C ASN A 161 -7.53 10.65 14.03
N ILE A 162 -6.42 11.38 13.84
CA ILE A 162 -5.32 10.96 12.97
C ILE A 162 -4.72 9.63 13.45
N GLN A 163 -4.47 9.48 14.76
CA GLN A 163 -3.96 8.23 15.33
C GLN A 163 -4.93 7.07 15.11
N ASN A 164 -6.23 7.29 15.26
CA ASN A 164 -7.26 6.29 14.97
C ASN A 164 -7.27 5.89 13.49
N ASN A 165 -7.16 6.86 12.58
CA ASN A 165 -7.07 6.59 11.14
C ASN A 165 -5.82 5.79 10.79
N ILE A 166 -4.66 6.13 11.36
CA ILE A 166 -3.41 5.38 11.19
C ILE A 166 -3.57 3.95 11.71
N ASN A 167 -4.14 3.77 12.90
CA ASN A 167 -4.39 2.44 13.46
C ASN A 167 -5.32 1.63 12.55
N ASN A 168 -6.38 2.25 12.02
CA ASN A 168 -7.27 1.60 11.07
C ASN A 168 -6.54 1.21 9.78
N ILE A 169 -5.63 2.03 9.25
CA ILE A 169 -4.81 1.68 8.07
C ILE A 169 -3.86 0.52 8.40
N ASN A 170 -3.13 0.59 9.51
CA ASN A 170 -2.18 -0.45 9.93
C ASN A 170 -2.87 -1.79 10.19
N ASN A 171 -4.10 -1.76 10.71
CA ASN A 171 -4.92 -2.95 10.93
C ASN A 171 -5.72 -3.37 9.69
N GLY A 172 -5.49 -2.74 8.54
CA GLY A 172 -6.19 -3.06 7.28
C GLY A 172 -7.69 -2.78 7.30
N LYS A 173 -8.20 -1.93 8.19
CA LYS A 173 -9.62 -1.54 8.25
C LYS A 173 -9.95 -0.31 7.39
N SER A 174 -8.93 0.40 6.91
CA SER A 174 -9.08 1.60 6.08
C SER A 174 -7.96 1.69 5.04
N GLY A 175 -8.13 2.54 4.02
CA GLY A 175 -7.22 2.67 2.87
C GLY A 175 -7.69 1.87 1.65
N LEU A 176 -6.81 1.68 0.66
CA LEU A 176 -7.18 0.97 -0.58
C LEU A 176 -7.20 -0.55 -0.40
N VAL A 177 -6.33 -1.09 0.45
CA VAL A 177 -6.26 -2.53 0.75
C VAL A 177 -6.88 -2.75 2.11
N GLN A 178 -7.96 -3.51 2.18
CA GLN A 178 -8.73 -3.67 3.42
C GLN A 178 -9.13 -5.12 3.69
N GLN A 179 -9.14 -5.48 4.97
CA GLN A 179 -9.65 -6.73 5.51
C GLN A 179 -10.54 -6.44 6.74
N GLN A 180 -11.86 -6.34 6.52
CA GLN A 180 -12.82 -5.92 7.56
C GLN A 180 -13.09 -6.99 8.63
N ASP A 181 -13.00 -8.27 8.27
CA ASP A 181 -13.06 -9.41 9.19
C ASP A 181 -11.67 -10.08 9.21
N PRO A 182 -11.05 -10.38 10.36
CA PRO A 182 -9.77 -11.10 10.42
C PRO A 182 -9.70 -12.41 9.59
N LYS A 183 -10.85 -13.04 9.31
CA LYS A 183 -10.97 -14.24 8.45
C LYS A 183 -11.64 -13.95 7.11
N GLY A 184 -12.02 -12.70 6.85
CA GLY A 184 -12.65 -12.26 5.62
C GLY A 184 -11.64 -12.03 4.50
N GLU A 185 -12.19 -11.73 3.32
CA GLU A 185 -11.44 -11.40 2.12
C GLU A 185 -10.63 -10.10 2.28
N ILE A 186 -9.43 -10.09 1.70
CA ILE A 186 -8.67 -8.87 1.48
C ILE A 186 -9.13 -8.27 0.16
N THR A 187 -9.69 -7.07 0.24
CA THR A 187 -10.15 -6.32 -0.93
C THR A 187 -9.16 -5.24 -1.33
N VAL A 188 -9.04 -4.97 -2.63
CA VAL A 188 -8.13 -3.95 -3.16
C VAL A 188 -8.95 -2.97 -4.02
N GLY A 189 -9.07 -1.73 -3.56
CA GLY A 189 -9.75 -0.65 -4.29
C GLY A 189 -11.25 -0.87 -4.48
N LYS A 190 -11.92 -1.67 -3.65
CA LYS A 190 -13.35 -2.05 -3.83
C LYS A 190 -14.33 -0.88 -3.94
N ASP A 191 -14.00 0.26 -3.31
CA ASP A 191 -14.82 1.47 -3.29
C ASP A 191 -14.34 2.51 -4.33
N THR A 192 -13.46 2.11 -5.24
CA THR A 192 -12.88 2.95 -6.29
C THR A 192 -13.05 2.31 -7.67
N GLY A 193 -12.93 3.11 -8.74
CA GLY A 193 -12.96 2.60 -10.11
C GLY A 193 -11.61 2.07 -10.59
N GLY A 194 -11.49 1.85 -11.90
CA GLY A 194 -10.26 1.32 -12.54
C GLY A 194 -10.36 -0.18 -12.84
N ASN A 195 -9.57 -0.64 -13.81
CA ASN A 195 -9.60 -2.02 -14.32
C ASN A 195 -8.21 -2.68 -14.33
N SER A 196 -7.24 -2.10 -13.63
CA SER A 196 -5.85 -2.56 -13.63
C SER A 196 -5.22 -2.42 -12.24
N ILE A 197 -4.45 -3.42 -11.86
CA ILE A 197 -3.56 -3.41 -10.69
C ILE A 197 -2.15 -3.68 -11.22
N ASN A 198 -1.26 -2.69 -11.12
CA ASN A 198 0.13 -2.83 -11.55
C ASN A 198 1.01 -3.18 -10.35
N MET A 199 1.69 -4.34 -10.42
CA MET A 199 2.57 -4.84 -9.37
C MET A 199 4.06 -4.58 -9.66
N ALA A 200 4.41 -3.87 -10.73
CA ALA A 200 5.78 -3.50 -11.06
C ALA A 200 6.40 -2.55 -10.02
N GLY A 201 7.72 -2.65 -9.85
CA GLY A 201 8.53 -1.81 -8.97
C GLY A 201 9.54 -0.97 -9.74
N LYS A 202 10.46 -0.33 -8.99
CA LYS A 202 11.58 0.40 -9.60
C LYS A 202 12.49 -0.52 -10.44
N ASP A 203 12.58 -1.78 -10.07
CA ASP A 203 13.41 -2.80 -10.72
C ASP A 203 12.64 -3.63 -11.76
N GLY A 204 11.43 -3.19 -12.16
CA GLY A 204 10.58 -3.89 -13.13
C GLY A 204 9.52 -4.79 -12.49
N ASP A 205 9.05 -5.78 -13.26
CA ASP A 205 7.95 -6.67 -12.87
C ASP A 205 8.29 -7.54 -11.66
N ARG A 206 7.26 -7.88 -10.87
CA ARG A 206 7.39 -8.73 -9.67
C ARG A 206 6.70 -10.07 -9.86
N VAL A 207 7.30 -11.11 -9.29
CA VAL A 207 6.65 -12.42 -9.15
C VAL A 207 5.69 -12.38 -7.98
N ILE A 208 4.41 -12.72 -8.22
CA ILE A 208 3.40 -12.89 -7.17
C ILE A 208 3.49 -14.33 -6.66
N LYS A 209 3.76 -14.51 -5.37
CA LYS A 209 3.87 -15.82 -4.70
C LYS A 209 2.74 -15.99 -3.68
N GLY A 210 2.49 -17.23 -3.25
CA GLY A 210 1.43 -17.54 -2.28
C GLY A 210 0.03 -17.54 -2.89
N VAL A 211 -0.07 -17.71 -4.21
CA VAL A 211 -1.34 -17.84 -4.94
C VAL A 211 -1.80 -19.29 -4.84
N ASP A 212 -2.93 -19.52 -4.16
CA ASP A 212 -3.56 -20.83 -4.09
C ASP A 212 -4.10 -21.26 -5.47
N ASN A 213 -4.55 -22.51 -5.61
CA ASN A 213 -5.11 -23.01 -6.86
C ASN A 213 -6.41 -22.28 -7.21
N GLY A 214 -6.41 -21.49 -8.28
CA GLY A 214 -7.62 -20.88 -8.81
C GLY A 214 -8.50 -21.88 -9.55
N THR A 215 -9.80 -21.64 -9.56
CA THR A 215 -10.77 -22.47 -10.26
C THR A 215 -10.58 -22.34 -11.77
N ILE A 216 -10.45 -23.47 -12.49
CA ILE A 216 -10.35 -23.50 -13.96
C ILE A 216 -11.74 -23.81 -14.53
N ALA A 217 -12.50 -22.75 -14.83
CA ALA A 217 -13.85 -22.82 -15.40
C ALA A 217 -14.11 -21.61 -16.31
N LYS A 218 -15.10 -21.72 -17.22
CA LYS A 218 -15.39 -20.75 -18.30
C LYS A 218 -15.44 -19.28 -17.85
N ASP A 219 -16.00 -19.01 -16.66
CA ASP A 219 -16.25 -17.66 -16.17
C ASP A 219 -15.45 -17.31 -14.90
N SER A 220 -14.46 -18.14 -14.55
CA SER A 220 -13.61 -17.92 -13.37
C SER A 220 -12.87 -16.59 -13.45
N LYS A 221 -12.74 -15.91 -12.31
CA LYS A 221 -12.00 -14.66 -12.12
C LYS A 221 -10.79 -14.84 -11.20
N GLU A 222 -10.46 -16.09 -10.89
CA GLU A 222 -9.37 -16.45 -10.00
C GLU A 222 -8.05 -16.54 -10.77
N ALA A 223 -6.94 -16.12 -10.15
CA ALA A 223 -5.62 -16.28 -10.72
C ALA A 223 -5.21 -17.75 -10.70
N VAL A 224 -4.51 -18.21 -11.74
CA VAL A 224 -3.91 -19.56 -11.77
C VAL A 224 -2.45 -19.50 -11.33
N ASN A 225 -1.99 -20.54 -10.65
CA ASN A 225 -0.60 -20.65 -10.22
C ASN A 225 0.20 -21.62 -11.11
N GLY A 226 1.52 -21.64 -10.91
CA GLY A 226 2.43 -22.47 -11.70
C GLY A 226 2.21 -23.98 -11.56
N GLY A 227 1.72 -24.46 -10.41
CA GLY A 227 1.42 -25.89 -10.21
C GLY A 227 0.27 -26.38 -11.09
N GLN A 228 -0.76 -25.54 -11.26
CA GLN A 228 -1.87 -25.86 -12.15
C GLN A 228 -1.45 -25.92 -13.62
N ILE A 229 -0.64 -24.95 -14.05
CA ILE A 229 -0.08 -24.94 -15.41
C ILE A 229 0.83 -26.16 -15.61
N HIS A 230 1.65 -26.50 -14.62
CA HIS A 230 2.51 -27.68 -14.68
C HIS A 230 1.71 -28.98 -14.84
N ASN A 231 0.61 -29.16 -14.11
CA ASN A 231 -0.26 -30.33 -14.24
C ASN A 231 -0.86 -30.46 -15.65
N ILE A 232 -1.24 -29.33 -16.27
CA ILE A 232 -1.71 -29.30 -17.67
C ILE A 232 -0.56 -29.68 -18.61
N SER A 233 0.62 -29.08 -18.43
CA SER A 233 1.80 -29.40 -19.22
C SER A 233 2.21 -30.87 -19.09
N ASP A 234 2.11 -31.46 -17.90
CA ASP A 234 2.35 -32.89 -17.65
C ASP A 234 1.32 -33.77 -18.35
N SER A 235 0.05 -33.38 -18.33
CA SER A 235 -1.01 -34.09 -19.05
C SER A 235 -0.75 -34.11 -20.56
N ILE A 236 -0.28 -32.99 -21.12
CA ILE A 236 0.11 -32.88 -22.53
C ILE A 236 1.36 -33.72 -22.81
N LYS A 237 2.42 -33.60 -21.99
CA LYS A 237 3.65 -34.40 -22.08
C LYS A 237 3.32 -35.90 -22.12
N ASN A 238 2.46 -36.37 -21.22
CA ASN A 238 2.07 -37.77 -21.13
C ASN A 238 1.19 -38.21 -22.31
N SER A 239 0.36 -37.31 -22.84
CA SER A 239 -0.47 -37.59 -24.02
C SER A 239 0.35 -37.73 -25.31
N ILE A 240 1.42 -36.94 -25.45
CA ILE A 240 2.37 -37.07 -26.57
C ILE A 240 3.30 -38.27 -26.36
N GLY A 241 3.77 -38.45 -25.13
CA GLY A 241 4.67 -39.53 -24.74
C GLY A 241 6.09 -39.38 -25.30
N GLY A 242 6.77 -40.53 -25.48
CA GLY A 242 8.13 -40.59 -26.02
C GLY A 242 9.13 -39.81 -25.17
N ASN A 243 9.97 -39.02 -25.84
CA ASN A 243 11.00 -38.19 -25.21
C ASN A 243 10.49 -36.78 -24.85
N THR A 244 9.18 -36.59 -24.76
CA THR A 244 8.63 -35.27 -24.45
C THR A 244 8.97 -34.88 -23.01
N THR A 245 9.47 -33.66 -22.83
CA THR A 245 9.89 -33.11 -21.55
C THR A 245 9.30 -31.72 -21.33
N ILE A 246 9.28 -31.29 -20.07
CA ILE A 246 8.87 -29.94 -19.66
C ILE A 246 10.11 -29.25 -19.12
N ASP A 247 10.40 -28.05 -19.61
CA ASP A 247 11.46 -27.22 -19.06
C ASP A 247 11.03 -26.71 -17.67
N PRO A 248 11.77 -27.03 -16.59
CA PRO A 248 11.36 -26.65 -15.24
C PRO A 248 11.47 -25.13 -14.98
N LYS A 249 12.10 -24.36 -15.87
CA LYS A 249 12.27 -22.91 -15.69
C LYS A 249 11.06 -22.11 -16.15
N ASP A 250 10.49 -22.48 -17.29
CA ASP A 250 9.45 -21.70 -17.97
C ASP A 250 8.22 -22.53 -18.37
N GLY A 251 8.24 -23.85 -18.15
CA GLY A 251 7.14 -24.75 -18.46
C GLY A 251 7.03 -25.12 -19.94
N THR A 252 7.99 -24.74 -20.79
CA THR A 252 7.99 -25.06 -22.22
C THR A 252 8.02 -26.57 -22.44
N ILE A 253 7.12 -27.06 -23.30
CA ILE A 253 7.07 -28.47 -23.69
C ILE A 253 8.03 -28.68 -24.87
N LYS A 254 9.04 -29.53 -24.67
CA LYS A 254 10.01 -29.91 -25.70
C LYS A 254 9.77 -31.36 -26.08
N THR A 255 9.41 -31.60 -27.32
CA THR A 255 9.25 -32.95 -27.87
C THR A 255 10.42 -33.22 -28.81
N ASN A 256 10.92 -34.46 -28.82
CA ASN A 256 11.80 -34.92 -29.89
C ASN A 256 11.50 -36.37 -30.23
N ASN A 257 11.82 -36.73 -31.47
CA ASN A 257 11.77 -38.12 -31.92
C ASN A 257 10.43 -38.83 -31.60
N ILE A 258 9.30 -38.15 -31.85
CA ILE A 258 7.96 -38.68 -31.54
C ILE A 258 7.78 -40.03 -32.24
N GLY A 259 7.47 -41.07 -31.46
CA GLY A 259 7.27 -42.43 -31.99
C GLY A 259 8.51 -43.05 -32.66
N GLY A 260 9.71 -42.52 -32.42
CA GLY A 260 10.94 -43.01 -33.07
C GLY A 260 11.15 -42.51 -34.51
N THR A 261 10.40 -41.49 -34.95
CA THR A 261 10.44 -40.98 -36.34
C THR A 261 11.56 -39.96 -36.61
N GLY A 262 12.27 -39.51 -35.57
CA GLY A 262 13.22 -38.39 -35.65
C GLY A 262 12.58 -37.01 -35.81
N LYS A 263 11.25 -36.89 -35.62
CA LYS A 263 10.50 -35.64 -35.76
C LYS A 263 10.06 -35.08 -34.41
N ASP A 264 9.98 -33.76 -34.34
CA ASP A 264 9.73 -33.01 -33.10
C ASP A 264 8.30 -32.43 -33.02
N ASN A 265 7.43 -32.83 -33.94
CA ASN A 265 6.00 -32.53 -33.89
C ASN A 265 5.18 -33.69 -34.48
N ILE A 266 3.91 -33.78 -34.08
CA ILE A 266 3.02 -34.89 -34.42
C ILE A 266 2.74 -34.94 -35.92
N HIS A 267 2.57 -33.79 -36.57
CA HIS A 267 2.25 -33.71 -38.00
C HIS A 267 3.35 -34.35 -38.85
N ASP A 268 4.60 -33.97 -38.60
CA ASP A 268 5.74 -34.48 -39.35
C ASP A 268 6.01 -35.95 -39.04
N ALA A 269 5.83 -36.39 -37.79
CA ALA A 269 5.95 -37.80 -37.41
C ALA A 269 4.93 -38.67 -38.18
N ILE A 270 3.67 -38.22 -38.27
CA ILE A 270 2.64 -38.87 -39.09
C ILE A 270 2.99 -38.79 -40.57
N GLY A 271 3.55 -37.66 -41.04
CA GLY A 271 4.04 -37.49 -42.40
C GLY A 271 5.11 -38.52 -42.77
N THR A 272 6.06 -38.78 -41.87
CA THR A 272 7.08 -39.83 -42.03
C THR A 272 6.44 -41.22 -42.14
N LEU A 273 5.47 -41.55 -41.26
CA LEU A 273 4.76 -42.83 -41.35
C LEU A 273 3.98 -42.98 -42.66
N ASN A 274 3.31 -41.90 -43.12
CA ASN A 274 2.60 -41.90 -44.39
C ASN A 274 3.55 -42.13 -45.58
N GLN A 275 4.72 -41.48 -45.58
CA GLN A 275 5.75 -41.68 -46.59
C GLN A 275 6.27 -43.12 -46.58
N SER A 276 6.63 -43.67 -45.42
CA SER A 276 7.05 -45.06 -45.29
C SER A 276 5.97 -46.05 -45.74
N ASN A 277 4.69 -45.74 -45.51
CA ASN A 277 3.58 -46.57 -45.97
C ASN A 277 3.37 -46.50 -47.50
N GLN A 278 3.56 -45.33 -48.12
CA GLN A 278 3.58 -45.21 -49.58
C GLN A 278 4.74 -45.99 -50.19
N GLU A 279 5.93 -45.92 -49.61
CA GLU A 279 7.10 -46.69 -50.03
C GLU A 279 6.87 -48.20 -49.91
N LEU A 280 6.25 -48.65 -48.80
CA LEU A 280 5.83 -50.03 -48.64
C LEU A 280 4.81 -50.45 -49.71
N GLY A 281 3.81 -49.62 -50.00
CA GLY A 281 2.83 -49.86 -51.06
C GLY A 281 3.48 -50.00 -52.45
N ASN A 282 4.46 -49.15 -52.75
CA ASN A 282 5.23 -49.24 -54.00
C ASN A 282 6.05 -50.54 -54.06
N ARG A 283 6.69 -50.95 -52.95
CA ARG A 283 7.43 -52.23 -52.88
C ARG A 283 6.52 -53.44 -53.09
N ILE A 284 5.31 -53.42 -52.52
CA ILE A 284 4.31 -54.49 -52.72
C ILE A 284 3.86 -54.53 -54.18
N THR A 285 3.59 -53.38 -54.79
CA THR A 285 3.22 -53.28 -56.21
C THR A 285 4.32 -53.83 -57.10
N ASN A 286 5.56 -53.40 -56.89
CA ASN A 286 6.73 -53.91 -57.63
C ASN A 286 6.91 -55.42 -57.46
N LEU A 287 6.72 -55.97 -56.25
CA LEU A 287 6.76 -57.42 -56.03
C LEU A 287 5.62 -58.12 -56.78
N GLY A 288 4.42 -57.53 -56.81
CA GLY A 288 3.29 -58.01 -57.60
C GLY A 288 3.63 -58.08 -59.09
N ASP A 289 4.23 -57.03 -59.64
CA ASP A 289 4.66 -56.98 -61.04
C ASP A 289 5.76 -58.02 -61.34
N GLN A 290 6.75 -58.15 -60.45
CA GLN A 290 7.81 -59.17 -60.58
C GLN A 290 7.26 -60.60 -60.53
N LEU A 291 6.32 -60.87 -59.63
CA LEU A 291 5.66 -62.18 -59.54
C LEU A 291 4.78 -62.44 -60.77
N GLN A 292 4.01 -61.45 -61.23
CA GLN A 292 3.20 -61.57 -62.43
C GLN A 292 4.07 -61.86 -63.66
N GLN A 293 5.22 -61.19 -63.81
CA GLN A 293 6.18 -61.48 -64.86
C GLN A 293 6.75 -62.89 -64.74
N ALA A 294 7.15 -63.32 -63.53
CA ALA A 294 7.65 -64.68 -63.32
C ALA A 294 6.60 -65.75 -63.65
N PHE A 295 5.32 -65.52 -63.30
CA PHE A 295 4.22 -66.39 -63.67
C PHE A 295 3.99 -66.41 -65.18
N TYR A 296 4.06 -65.24 -65.83
CA TYR A 296 3.93 -65.13 -67.28
C TYR A 296 5.05 -65.89 -68.03
N ASP A 297 6.30 -65.70 -67.62
CA ASP A 297 7.46 -66.39 -68.19
C ASP A 297 7.38 -67.89 -67.96
N THR A 298 6.90 -68.31 -66.77
CA THR A 298 6.65 -69.71 -66.46
C THR A 298 5.54 -70.27 -67.36
N ASN A 299 4.45 -69.54 -67.56
CA ASN A 299 3.35 -69.97 -68.42
C ASN A 299 3.81 -70.12 -69.87
N GLN A 300 4.58 -69.16 -70.41
CA GLN A 300 5.15 -69.29 -71.75
C GLN A 300 6.11 -70.48 -71.88
N ARG A 301 6.90 -70.75 -70.84
CA ARG A 301 7.77 -71.92 -70.82
C ARG A 301 6.97 -73.22 -70.78
N ILE A 302 5.87 -73.27 -70.02
CA ILE A 302 4.93 -74.41 -70.01
C ILE A 302 4.30 -74.59 -71.39
N ASP A 303 3.79 -73.53 -72.02
CA ASP A 303 3.24 -73.58 -73.38
C ASP A 303 4.28 -74.07 -74.40
N SER A 304 5.54 -73.61 -74.27
CA SER A 304 6.63 -74.08 -75.13
C SER A 304 6.95 -75.56 -74.88
N VAL A 305 6.90 -76.02 -73.63
CA VAL A 305 7.09 -77.44 -73.28
C VAL A 305 5.95 -78.28 -73.84
N GLU A 306 4.70 -77.82 -73.72
CA GLU A 306 3.52 -78.49 -74.28
C GLU A 306 3.64 -78.62 -75.81
N LYS A 307 3.96 -77.52 -76.52
CA LYS A 307 4.18 -77.55 -77.97
C LYS A 307 5.31 -78.48 -78.37
N LYS A 308 6.47 -78.42 -77.69
CA LYS A 308 7.60 -79.32 -77.97
C LYS A 308 7.26 -80.79 -77.68
N ALA A 309 6.49 -81.08 -76.63
CA ALA A 309 6.04 -82.43 -76.31
C ALA A 309 5.04 -82.95 -77.35
N ASN A 310 4.03 -82.16 -77.72
CA ASN A 310 3.05 -82.49 -78.76
C ASN A 310 3.73 -82.72 -80.12
N ALA A 311 4.71 -81.86 -80.48
CA ALA A 311 5.51 -82.01 -81.68
C ALA A 311 6.39 -83.28 -81.65
N GLY A 312 6.98 -83.61 -80.49
CA GLY A 312 7.71 -84.87 -80.30
C GLY A 312 6.82 -86.12 -80.43
N ILE A 313 5.60 -86.07 -79.90
CA ILE A 313 4.60 -87.15 -80.07
C ILE A 313 4.20 -87.25 -81.54
N ALA A 314 3.90 -86.14 -82.21
CA ALA A 314 3.60 -86.12 -83.64
C ALA A 314 4.75 -86.70 -84.47
N ALA A 315 6.00 -86.35 -84.16
CA ALA A 315 7.18 -86.92 -84.81
C ALA A 315 7.28 -88.43 -84.61
N ALA A 316 7.01 -88.94 -83.40
CA ALA A 316 6.98 -90.37 -83.12
C ALA A 316 5.85 -91.09 -83.89
N MET A 317 4.67 -90.48 -84.01
CA MET A 317 3.56 -91.02 -84.80
C MET A 317 3.83 -91.01 -86.31
N ALA A 318 4.50 -89.98 -86.84
CA ALA A 318 4.86 -89.87 -88.26
C ALA A 318 5.89 -90.92 -88.69
N LEU A 319 6.60 -91.51 -87.73
CA LEU A 319 7.53 -92.59 -87.99
C LEU A 319 6.77 -93.91 -88.18
N GLU A 320 6.32 -94.16 -89.40
CA GLU A 320 5.61 -95.40 -89.76
C GLU A 320 6.57 -96.58 -89.97
N ALA A 321 6.14 -97.80 -89.66
CA ALA A 321 6.97 -98.99 -89.86
C ALA A 321 7.09 -99.33 -91.36
N ALA A 322 8.31 -99.21 -91.92
CA ALA A 322 8.56 -99.62 -93.30
C ALA A 322 8.26 -101.12 -93.52
N PRO A 323 7.64 -101.52 -94.65
CA PRO A 323 7.22 -102.90 -94.91
C PRO A 323 8.35 -103.92 -94.73
N PHE A 324 8.06 -105.09 -94.16
CA PHE A 324 9.05 -106.14 -93.99
C PHE A 324 9.16 -107.01 -95.25
N VAL A 325 10.18 -106.78 -96.09
CA VAL A 325 10.37 -107.52 -97.33
C VAL A 325 11.81 -108.06 -97.40
N ALA A 326 11.95 -109.38 -97.46
CA ALA A 326 13.25 -110.07 -97.43
C ALA A 326 14.18 -109.60 -98.56
N GLY A 327 15.44 -109.35 -98.22
CA GLY A 327 16.49 -108.90 -99.13
C GLY A 327 16.39 -107.46 -99.65
N LYS A 328 15.26 -106.77 -99.48
CA LYS A 328 15.04 -105.42 -100.00
C LYS A 328 15.32 -104.33 -98.96
N TYR A 329 15.62 -103.13 -99.48
CA TYR A 329 15.46 -101.89 -98.73
C TYR A 329 14.02 -101.43 -98.91
N THR A 330 13.33 -101.19 -97.81
CA THR A 330 11.97 -100.66 -97.83
C THR A 330 11.95 -99.31 -97.14
N TYR A 331 11.07 -98.43 -97.60
CA TYR A 331 10.88 -97.11 -97.02
C TYR A 331 9.41 -96.91 -96.68
N ALA A 332 9.15 -96.07 -95.68
CA ALA A 332 7.83 -95.52 -95.38
C ALA A 332 7.98 -94.03 -95.10
N ALA A 333 7.01 -93.26 -95.58
CA ALA A 333 6.90 -91.83 -95.31
C ALA A 333 5.54 -91.59 -94.68
N GLY A 334 5.53 -91.09 -93.45
CA GLY A 334 4.32 -90.81 -92.69
C GLY A 334 4.21 -89.32 -92.39
N ALA A 335 2.97 -88.86 -92.28
CA ALA A 335 2.63 -87.54 -91.76
C ALA A 335 1.70 -87.73 -90.56
N ALA A 336 1.86 -86.91 -89.53
CA ALA A 336 1.06 -87.00 -88.32
C ALA A 336 0.71 -85.61 -87.78
N TYR A 337 -0.42 -85.55 -87.07
CA TYR A 337 -0.90 -84.36 -86.37
C TYR A 337 -1.29 -84.73 -84.95
N HIS A 338 -0.81 -83.99 -83.96
CA HIS A 338 -1.17 -84.17 -82.56
C HIS A 338 -1.09 -82.84 -81.80
N GLY A 339 -2.14 -82.50 -81.06
CA GLY A 339 -2.14 -81.33 -80.15
C GLY A 339 -1.75 -80.00 -80.81
N GLY A 340 -2.17 -79.75 -82.06
CA GLY A 340 -1.85 -78.51 -82.79
C GLY A 340 -0.58 -78.55 -83.65
N GLU A 341 0.27 -79.56 -83.48
CA GLU A 341 1.56 -79.67 -84.16
C GLU A 341 1.53 -80.74 -85.26
N ASN A 342 2.27 -80.51 -86.34
CA ASN A 342 2.38 -81.40 -87.48
C ASN A 342 3.79 -82.01 -87.53
N ALA A 343 3.92 -83.24 -88.00
CA ALA A 343 5.22 -83.86 -88.22
C ALA A 343 5.27 -84.74 -89.46
N VAL A 344 6.47 -84.86 -90.01
CA VAL A 344 6.79 -85.75 -91.12
C VAL A 344 7.94 -86.66 -90.73
N GLY A 345 7.80 -87.94 -91.03
CA GLY A 345 8.76 -88.97 -90.68
C GLY A 345 9.09 -89.84 -91.88
N VAL A 346 10.37 -90.16 -92.04
CA VAL A 346 10.83 -91.11 -93.05
C VAL A 346 11.54 -92.25 -92.33
N THR A 347 11.14 -93.46 -92.66
CA THR A 347 11.72 -94.68 -92.11
C THR A 347 12.29 -95.52 -93.22
N LEU A 348 13.53 -95.97 -93.02
CA LEU A 348 14.22 -96.92 -93.87
C LEU A 348 14.41 -98.22 -93.09
N ARG A 349 14.07 -99.33 -93.73
CA ARG A 349 14.31 -100.67 -93.19
C ARG A 349 15.15 -101.46 -94.17
N LYS A 350 16.17 -102.14 -93.64
CA LYS A 350 16.90 -103.18 -94.35
C LYS A 350 16.63 -104.50 -93.66
N THR A 351 15.99 -105.41 -94.39
CA THR A 351 15.75 -106.78 -93.96
C THR A 351 16.83 -107.70 -94.55
N SER A 352 17.29 -108.66 -93.76
CA SER A 352 18.22 -109.70 -94.20
C SER A 352 17.63 -110.53 -95.33
N ASP A 353 18.48 -111.14 -96.15
CA ASP A 353 18.04 -111.88 -97.34
C ASP A 353 17.22 -113.13 -96.97
N ASN A 354 17.44 -113.69 -95.79
CA ASN A 354 16.66 -114.79 -95.22
C ASN A 354 15.41 -114.33 -94.43
N GLY A 355 15.12 -113.02 -94.37
CA GLY A 355 13.96 -112.49 -93.67
C GLY A 355 13.95 -112.69 -92.16
N ARG A 356 15.06 -113.07 -91.52
CA ARG A 356 15.10 -113.38 -90.08
C ARG A 356 15.41 -112.18 -89.19
N TRP A 357 16.05 -111.14 -89.71
CA TRP A 357 16.29 -109.90 -88.97
C TRP A 357 16.15 -108.68 -89.88
N SER A 358 15.81 -107.54 -89.29
CA SER A 358 15.81 -106.25 -89.98
C SER A 358 16.28 -105.15 -89.06
N ILE A 359 17.07 -104.23 -89.61
CA ILE A 359 17.41 -102.96 -88.97
C ILE A 359 16.50 -101.90 -89.56
N THR A 360 15.90 -101.10 -88.70
CA THR A 360 15.02 -100.00 -89.06
C THR A 360 15.60 -98.72 -88.48
N GLY A 361 15.86 -97.74 -89.34
CA GLY A 361 16.25 -96.39 -88.96
C GLY A 361 15.15 -95.42 -89.39
N GLY A 362 14.79 -94.47 -88.54
CA GLY A 362 13.81 -93.46 -88.89
C GLY A 362 14.23 -92.09 -88.38
N VAL A 363 13.94 -91.07 -89.17
CA VAL A 363 14.14 -89.67 -88.82
C VAL A 363 12.81 -88.95 -88.99
N ALA A 364 12.45 -88.10 -88.03
CA ALA A 364 11.26 -87.28 -88.12
C ALA A 364 11.54 -85.85 -87.69
N ALA A 365 10.85 -84.92 -88.34
CA ALA A 365 10.86 -83.51 -88.00
C ALA A 365 9.42 -83.05 -87.79
N ALA A 366 9.21 -82.24 -86.77
CA ALA A 366 7.91 -81.65 -86.46
C ALA A 366 7.96 -80.13 -86.62
N SER A 367 6.79 -79.49 -86.58
CA SER A 367 6.63 -78.02 -86.68
C SER A 367 7.31 -77.25 -85.55
N GLN A 368 7.59 -77.91 -84.42
CA GLN A 368 8.36 -77.39 -83.29
C GLN A 368 9.29 -78.46 -82.71
N GLY A 369 10.34 -78.05 -81.99
CA GLY A 369 11.30 -78.95 -81.38
C GLY A 369 12.44 -79.41 -82.30
N GLU A 370 13.32 -80.27 -81.77
CA GLU A 370 14.45 -80.82 -82.53
C GLU A 370 14.05 -82.09 -83.30
N PRO A 371 14.76 -82.42 -84.39
CA PRO A 371 14.53 -83.66 -85.13
C PRO A 371 14.66 -84.90 -84.24
N SER A 372 13.71 -85.83 -84.37
CA SER A 372 13.72 -87.11 -83.67
C SER A 372 14.38 -88.19 -84.51
N VAL A 373 15.19 -89.04 -83.88
CA VAL A 373 15.84 -90.19 -84.54
C VAL A 373 15.46 -91.46 -83.80
N ARG A 374 15.07 -92.50 -84.54
CA ARG A 374 14.84 -93.85 -84.00
C ARG A 374 15.71 -94.87 -84.71
N ILE A 375 16.17 -95.86 -83.95
CA ILE A 375 16.81 -97.07 -84.46
C ILE A 375 16.17 -98.25 -83.75
N GLY A 376 15.72 -99.24 -84.52
CA GLY A 376 15.11 -100.45 -84.00
C GLY A 376 15.64 -101.67 -84.73
N VAL A 377 15.82 -102.76 -83.99
CA VAL A 377 16.14 -104.08 -84.54
C VAL A 377 14.94 -104.96 -84.28
N SER A 378 14.45 -105.64 -85.32
CA SER A 378 13.37 -106.61 -85.20
C SER A 378 13.78 -107.91 -85.86
N GLY A 379 13.39 -109.03 -85.27
CA GLY A 379 13.70 -110.36 -85.77
C GLY A 379 12.55 -111.33 -85.55
N VAL A 380 12.57 -112.43 -86.28
CA VAL A 380 11.60 -113.52 -86.14
C VAL A 380 12.33 -114.70 -85.50
N ILE A 381 11.82 -115.17 -84.36
CA ILE A 381 12.36 -116.31 -83.62
C ILE A 381 11.41 -117.49 -83.87
N ASN A 382 11.96 -118.65 -84.22
CA ASN A 382 11.25 -119.94 -84.30
C ASN A 382 11.71 -120.85 -83.17
#